data_AF-A0A2D4RSB3-F1
#
_entry.id   AF-A0A2D4RSB3-F1
#
_cell.length_a   1.000
_cell.length_b   1.000
_cell.length_c   1.000
_cell.angle_alpha   90.00
_cell.angle_beta   90.00
_cell.angle_gamma   90.00
#
_symmetry.space_group_name_H-M   'P 1'
#
loop_
_entity.id
_entity.type
_entity.pdbx_description
1 polymer ?
#
loop_
_entity_poly.entity_id
_entity_poly.type
_entity_poly.pdbx_seq_one_letter_code
_entity_poly.pdbx_strand_id
1 'polypeptide(L)'
;MKQFLLVSGLCGLLVIPGALLAAEFGKCDQDTYPLHKAVAVAAHEAADTVDGQWWKASMPKPLDEAEKAVKAGDYEHACEIIMQVEHEGRAGYVQAINQRGAGPRF
;
A
#
# COMPACT_ATOMS: atom_id res chain seq x y z
N MET A 1 45.37 8.87 -10.27
CA MET A 1 44.74 10.08 -9.71
C MET A 1 43.33 10.19 -10.26
N LYS A 2 42.32 10.22 -9.36
CA LYS A 2 40.97 10.81 -9.46
C LYS A 2 40.11 10.45 -10.70
N GLN A 3 39.12 9.55 -10.61
CA GLN A 3 37.75 9.78 -10.08
C GLN A 3 37.14 11.13 -10.50
N PHE A 4 36.02 11.05 -11.24
CA PHE A 4 34.74 11.76 -11.08
C PHE A 4 34.05 11.91 -12.45
N LEU A 5 33.46 10.82 -12.93
CA LEU A 5 32.35 10.93 -13.88
C LEU A 5 31.08 11.19 -13.06
N LEU A 6 30.70 12.46 -13.05
CA LEU A 6 29.35 12.93 -12.74
C LEU A 6 28.36 12.21 -13.66
N VAL A 7 27.64 11.22 -13.12
CA VAL A 7 26.32 10.83 -13.63
C VAL A 7 25.31 11.42 -12.66
N SER A 8 25.11 12.73 -12.78
CA SER A 8 23.94 13.39 -12.23
C SER A 8 22.73 12.99 -13.06
N GLY A 9 21.72 12.48 -12.36
CA GLY A 9 20.33 12.79 -12.64
C GLY A 9 19.73 12.13 -13.88
N LEU A 10 19.14 10.95 -13.69
CA LEU A 10 17.70 10.75 -13.89
C LEU A 10 17.35 9.27 -13.61
N CYS A 11 17.59 8.80 -12.38
CA CYS A 11 16.63 7.85 -11.81
C CYS A 11 15.42 8.68 -11.42
N GLY A 12 14.64 9.07 -12.43
CA GLY A 12 13.25 9.44 -12.22
C GLY A 12 12.61 8.23 -11.56
N LEU A 13 12.53 8.28 -10.24
CA LEU A 13 11.57 7.55 -9.45
C LEU A 13 10.22 7.86 -10.08
N LEU A 14 9.83 7.03 -11.04
CA LEU A 14 8.45 6.72 -11.29
C LEU A 14 7.96 6.14 -9.96
N VAL A 15 7.53 7.03 -9.07
CA VAL A 15 6.49 6.73 -8.10
C VAL A 15 5.28 6.41 -8.97
N ILE A 16 5.25 5.19 -9.51
CA ILE A 16 4.06 4.65 -10.13
C ILE A 16 3.06 4.71 -8.99
N PRO A 17 1.99 5.50 -9.12
CA PRO A 17 0.96 5.53 -8.10
C PRO A 17 0.53 4.08 -7.94
N GLY A 18 0.60 3.50 -6.74
CA GLY A 18 0.20 2.10 -6.52
C GLY A 18 -1.23 1.80 -6.97
N ALA A 19 -2.01 2.83 -7.33
CA ALA A 19 -3.29 2.73 -8.04
C ALA A 19 -3.21 2.16 -9.46
N LEU A 20 -2.10 2.32 -10.20
CA LEU A 20 -1.97 1.75 -11.53
C LEU A 20 -1.68 0.24 -11.50
N LEU A 21 -1.03 -0.25 -10.45
CA LEU A 21 -0.64 -1.65 -10.34
C LEU A 21 -1.83 -2.58 -9.98
N ALA A 22 -2.79 -2.13 -9.16
CA ALA A 22 -3.92 -2.97 -8.73
C ALA A 22 -4.83 -3.44 -9.87
N ALA A 23 -4.97 -2.64 -10.95
CA ALA A 23 -5.79 -2.99 -12.09
C ALA A 23 -5.14 -4.02 -13.04
N GLU A 24 -3.82 -4.25 -12.93
CA GLU A 24 -3.08 -5.09 -13.87
C GLU A 24 -2.94 -6.55 -13.41
N PHE A 25 -3.24 -6.85 -12.14
CA PHE A 25 -2.99 -8.19 -11.55
C PHE A 25 -4.20 -9.14 -11.59
N GLY A 26 -5.36 -8.70 -12.10
CA GLY A 26 -6.56 -9.54 -12.14
C GLY A 26 -7.23 -9.71 -10.76
N LYS A 27 -8.17 -10.66 -10.67
CA LYS A 27 -8.88 -10.99 -9.42
C LYS A 27 -7.87 -11.49 -8.37
N CYS A 28 -8.04 -11.14 -7.10
CA CYS A 28 -7.29 -11.77 -6.03
C CYS A 28 -7.70 -13.24 -5.87
N ASP A 29 -6.73 -14.13 -6.02
CA ASP A 29 -6.82 -15.57 -5.86
C ASP A 29 -5.47 -16.14 -5.39
N GLN A 30 -5.32 -17.46 -5.31
CA GLN A 30 -4.09 -18.10 -4.85
C GLN A 30 -2.83 -17.67 -5.62
N ASP A 31 -2.93 -17.50 -6.94
CA ASP A 31 -1.77 -17.23 -7.79
C ASP A 31 -1.35 -15.76 -7.71
N THR A 32 -2.34 -14.88 -7.52
CA THR A 32 -2.15 -13.42 -7.50
C THR A 32 -2.07 -12.82 -6.10
N TYR A 33 -2.41 -13.59 -5.05
CA TYR A 33 -2.41 -13.14 -3.65
C TYR A 33 -1.11 -12.42 -3.22
N PRO A 34 0.11 -12.92 -3.55
CA PRO A 34 1.34 -12.23 -3.16
C PRO A 34 1.45 -10.81 -3.73
N LEU A 35 0.94 -10.60 -4.95
CA LEU A 35 0.93 -9.29 -5.61
C LEU A 35 -0.06 -8.35 -4.94
N HIS A 36 -1.30 -8.81 -4.70
CA HIS A 36 -2.31 -8.03 -3.98
C HIS A 36 -1.85 -7.69 -2.56
N LYS A 37 -1.19 -8.61 -1.85
CA LYS A 37 -0.61 -8.34 -0.52
C LYS A 37 0.44 -7.24 -0.59
N ALA A 38 1.31 -7.25 -1.59
CA ALA A 38 2.31 -6.21 -1.78
C ALA A 38 1.68 -4.83 -2.06
N VAL A 39 0.61 -4.79 -2.88
CA VAL A 39 -0.15 -3.56 -3.14
C VAL A 39 -0.81 -3.03 -1.86
N ALA A 40 -1.40 -3.90 -1.05
CA ALA A 40 -2.02 -3.54 0.22
C ALA A 40 -1.01 -2.91 1.19
N VAL A 41 0.19 -3.49 1.31
CA VAL A 41 1.28 -2.94 2.12
C VAL A 41 1.72 -1.57 1.57
N ALA A 42 1.96 -1.48 0.26
CA ALA A 42 2.36 -0.23 -0.38
C ALA A 42 1.33 0.90 -0.22
N ALA A 43 0.04 0.58 -0.18
CA ALA A 43 -1.02 1.56 0.07
C ALA A 43 -0.90 2.20 1.46
N HIS A 44 -0.55 1.42 2.49
CA HIS A 44 -0.30 1.94 3.82
C HIS A 44 1.01 2.73 3.92
N GLU A 45 2.09 2.23 3.30
CA GLU A 45 3.35 2.99 3.20
C GLU A 45 3.13 4.34 2.53
N ALA A 46 2.34 4.40 1.45
CA ALA A 46 1.96 5.64 0.81
C ALA A 46 1.18 6.55 1.77
N ALA A 47 0.20 6.03 2.50
CA ALA A 47 -0.53 6.81 3.50
C ALA A 47 0.39 7.35 4.62
N ASP A 48 1.41 6.59 5.04
CA ASP A 48 2.39 7.05 6.03
C ASP A 48 3.18 8.26 5.54
N THR A 49 3.58 8.26 4.25
CA THR A 49 4.34 9.38 3.65
C THR A 49 3.60 10.71 3.67
N VAL A 50 2.27 10.66 3.87
CA VAL A 50 1.40 11.85 3.95
C VAL A 50 0.81 12.09 5.34
N ASP A 51 1.33 11.43 6.37
CA ASP A 51 0.86 11.48 7.76
C ASP A 51 -0.58 10.95 7.95
N GLY A 52 -1.06 10.07 7.06
CA GLY A 52 -2.33 9.36 7.24
C GLY A 52 -2.19 8.29 8.31
N GLN A 53 -2.82 8.47 9.48
CA GLN A 53 -2.61 7.60 10.66
C GLN A 53 -3.75 6.62 10.96
N TRP A 54 -4.93 6.80 10.35
CA TRP A 54 -6.16 6.09 10.78
C TRP A 54 -6.07 4.55 10.74
N TRP A 55 -5.22 4.00 9.88
CA TRP A 55 -5.00 2.57 9.70
C TRP A 55 -3.96 1.97 10.67
N LYS A 56 -3.09 2.79 11.30
CA LYS A 56 -1.96 2.28 12.09
C LYS A 56 -2.37 1.51 13.32
N ALA A 57 -3.51 1.86 13.92
CA ALA A 57 -4.03 1.17 15.10
C ALA A 57 -4.43 -0.28 14.81
N SER A 58 -4.77 -0.57 13.56
CA SER A 58 -5.21 -1.89 13.11
C SER A 58 -4.02 -2.76 12.69
N MET A 59 -2.92 -2.17 12.24
CA MET A 59 -1.75 -2.90 11.71
C MET A 59 -0.79 -3.37 12.82
N PRO A 60 -0.11 -4.52 12.67
CA PRO A 60 -0.09 -5.42 11.50
C PRO A 60 -1.17 -6.53 11.54
N LYS A 61 -2.10 -6.50 12.50
CA LYS A 61 -2.99 -7.63 12.82
C LYS A 61 -3.76 -8.22 11.61
N PRO A 62 -4.37 -7.42 10.69
CA PRO A 62 -4.99 -7.96 9.48
C PRO A 62 -4.03 -8.75 8.59
N LEU A 63 -2.76 -8.34 8.46
CA LEU A 63 -1.78 -9.10 7.67
C LEU A 63 -1.47 -10.46 8.29
N ASP A 64 -1.41 -10.52 9.63
CA ASP A 64 -1.21 -11.78 10.35
C ASP A 64 -2.43 -12.71 10.19
N GLU A 65 -3.65 -12.16 10.17
CA GLU A 65 -4.89 -12.89 9.93
C GLU A 65 -4.96 -13.42 8.49
N ALA A 66 -4.62 -12.59 7.51
CA ALA A 66 -4.54 -13.02 6.11
C ALA A 66 -3.48 -14.13 5.92
N GLU A 67 -2.35 -14.05 6.61
CA GLU A 67 -1.33 -15.10 6.55
C GLU A 67 -1.80 -16.42 7.19
N LYS A 68 -2.59 -16.36 8.27
CA LYS A 68 -3.23 -17.55 8.85
C LYS A 68 -4.22 -18.18 7.86
N ALA A 69 -5.01 -17.37 7.16
CA ALA A 69 -5.94 -17.85 6.14
C ALA A 69 -5.20 -18.53 4.96
N VAL A 70 -4.10 -17.95 4.47
CA VAL A 70 -3.24 -18.60 3.46
C VAL A 70 -2.70 -19.94 3.95
N LYS A 71 -2.22 -20.03 5.19
CA LYS A 71 -1.73 -21.28 5.78
C LYS A 71 -2.82 -22.35 5.90
N ALA A 72 -4.08 -21.94 6.01
CA ALA A 72 -5.25 -22.82 6.00
C ALA A 72 -5.72 -23.18 4.57
N GLY A 73 -5.12 -22.60 3.53
CA GLY A 73 -5.56 -22.73 2.13
C GLY A 73 -6.80 -21.89 1.80
N ASP A 74 -7.23 -21.02 2.71
CA ASP A 74 -8.39 -20.14 2.55
C ASP A 74 -7.97 -18.82 1.88
N TYR A 75 -7.70 -18.90 0.58
CA TYR A 75 -7.31 -17.74 -0.21
C TYR A 75 -8.44 -16.75 -0.45
N GLU A 76 -9.69 -17.19 -0.42
CA GLU A 76 -10.84 -16.29 -0.51
C GLU A 76 -10.86 -15.33 0.68
N HIS A 77 -10.80 -15.87 1.90
CA HIS A 77 -10.75 -15.06 3.10
C HIS A 77 -9.45 -14.24 3.20
N ALA A 78 -8.31 -14.82 2.82
CA ALA A 78 -7.05 -14.07 2.79
C ALA A 78 -7.13 -12.85 1.85
N CYS A 79 -7.74 -13.03 0.67
CA CYS A 79 -7.96 -11.98 -0.32
C CYS A 79 -8.89 -10.88 0.21
N GLU A 80 -10.01 -11.24 0.86
CA GLU A 80 -10.91 -10.26 1.47
C GLU A 80 -10.17 -9.34 2.44
N ILE A 81 -9.33 -9.93 3.31
CA ILE A 81 -8.57 -9.17 4.30
C ILE A 81 -7.58 -8.22 3.62
N ILE A 82 -6.77 -8.69 2.64
CA ILE A 82 -5.77 -7.81 2.03
C ILE A 82 -6.39 -6.73 1.13
N MET A 83 -7.53 -7.00 0.49
CA MET A 83 -8.27 -5.99 -0.27
C MET A 83 -8.84 -4.91 0.65
N GLN A 84 -9.31 -5.28 1.84
CA GLN A 84 -9.73 -4.33 2.86
C GLN A 84 -8.55 -3.46 3.35
N VAL A 85 -7.39 -4.08 3.62
CA VAL A 85 -6.14 -3.39 3.98
C VAL A 85 -5.74 -2.40 2.90
N GLU A 86 -5.73 -2.81 1.63
CA GLU A 86 -5.46 -1.91 0.50
C GLU A 86 -6.42 -0.72 0.48
N HIS A 87 -7.72 -0.97 0.61
CA HIS A 87 -8.74 0.07 0.62
C HIS A 87 -8.49 1.08 1.74
N GLU A 88 -8.19 0.61 2.95
CA GLU A 88 -7.88 1.45 4.10
C GLU A 88 -6.60 2.26 3.93
N GLY A 89 -5.55 1.68 3.34
CA GLY A 89 -4.34 2.42 2.98
C GLY A 89 -4.64 3.57 2.03
N ARG A 90 -5.36 3.30 0.94
CA ARG A 90 -5.74 4.31 -0.06
C ARG A 90 -6.62 5.40 0.52
N ALA A 91 -7.64 5.03 1.29
CA ALA A 91 -8.53 6.00 1.90
C ALA A 91 -7.81 6.87 2.95
N GLY A 92 -6.82 6.32 3.66
CA GLY A 92 -5.96 7.09 4.56
C GLY A 92 -5.10 8.12 3.87
N TYR A 93 -4.49 7.74 2.75
CA TYR A 93 -3.73 8.65 1.91
C TYR A 93 -4.60 9.82 1.41
N VAL A 94 -5.76 9.51 0.83
CA VAL A 94 -6.70 10.50 0.31
C VAL A 94 -7.21 11.42 1.41
N GLN A 95 -7.57 10.85 2.56
CA GLN A 95 -8.00 11.62 3.73
C GLN A 95 -6.91 12.60 4.16
N ALA A 96 -5.68 12.13 4.33
CA ALA A 96 -4.56 12.94 4.81
C ALA A 96 -4.24 14.10 3.85
N ILE A 97 -4.20 13.85 2.54
CA ILE A 97 -4.01 14.90 1.54
C ILE A 97 -5.13 15.92 1.56
N ASN A 98 -6.40 15.48 1.56
CA ASN A 98 -7.54 16.40 1.57
C ASN A 98 -7.59 17.26 2.85
N GLN A 99 -7.07 16.72 3.95
CA GLN A 99 -7.01 17.39 5.23
C GLN A 99 -5.83 18.35 5.40
N ARG A 100 -4.76 18.23 4.61
CA ARG A 100 -3.57 19.11 4.67
C ARG A 100 -3.87 20.59 4.39
N GLY A 101 -4.98 20.89 3.70
CA GLY A 101 -5.42 22.26 3.40
C GLY A 101 -6.76 22.65 4.01
N ALA A 102 -7.40 21.76 4.77
CA ALA A 102 -8.61 22.11 5.49
C ALA A 102 -8.24 23.11 6.60
N GLY A 103 -8.84 24.30 6.58
CA GLY A 103 -8.63 25.33 7.60
C GLY A 103 -8.87 24.82 9.02
N PRO A 104 -8.61 25.64 10.06
CA PRO A 104 -8.53 25.16 11.42
C PRO A 104 -9.79 24.40 11.82
N ARG A 105 -9.60 23.24 12.44
CA ARG A 105 -10.67 22.45 13.03
C ARG A 105 -11.03 23.09 14.36
N PHE A 106 -11.96 24.02 14.32
CA PHE A 106 -12.58 24.61 15.51
C PHE A 106 -13.81 23.80 15.90
#